data_AF-A0A6J4XD98-F1
#
_entry.id   AF-A0A6J4XD98-F1
#
_cell.length_a   1.000
_cell.length_b   1.000
_cell.length_c   1.000
_cell.angle_alpha   90.00
_cell.angle_beta   90.00
_cell.angle_gamma   90.00
#
_symmetry.space_group_name_H-M   'P 1'
#
loop_
_entity.id
_entity.type
_entity.pdbx_description
1 polymer ?
#
loop_
_entity_poly.entity_id
_entity_poly.type
_entity_poly.pdbx_seq_one_letter_code
_entity_poly.pdbx_strand_id
1 'polypeptide(L)'
;MEKIFDGKKTAKLGTAKNPAAVHVKTKKRMNEVAAIFKKNDWKYSIELEPDKPEDINDLDLLLNPPETVIAEKKIGRNEPCPCGSGKKYKKCCGQ
;
A
#
# COMPACT_ATOMS: atom_id res chain seq x y z
N MET A 1 -17.52 -18.25 -8.80
CA MET A 1 -17.51 -17.03 -7.96
C MET A 1 -17.38 -15.84 -8.89
N GLU A 2 -18.49 -15.13 -9.12
CA GLU A 2 -18.45 -13.87 -9.87
C GLU A 2 -17.77 -12.80 -9.02
N LYS A 3 -16.74 -12.15 -9.58
CA LYS A 3 -16.14 -10.97 -8.94
C LYS A 3 -17.05 -9.78 -9.23
N ILE A 4 -18.02 -9.57 -8.35
CA ILE A 4 -18.86 -8.38 -8.36
C ILE A 4 -17.95 -7.20 -7.97
N PHE A 5 -17.70 -6.29 -8.91
CA PHE A 5 -16.94 -5.06 -8.66
C PHE A 5 -17.95 -3.91 -8.47
N ASP A 6 -18.18 -3.51 -7.21
CA ASP A 6 -19.11 -2.44 -6.82
C ASP A 6 -18.75 -1.04 -7.35
N GLY A 7 -17.57 -0.85 -7.97
CA GLY A 7 -17.09 0.43 -8.50
C GLY A 7 -16.87 1.53 -7.45
N LYS A 8 -17.19 1.27 -6.18
CA LYS A 8 -17.01 2.20 -5.05
C LYS A 8 -15.52 2.36 -4.77
N LYS A 9 -15.00 3.58 -4.97
CA LYS A 9 -13.63 3.94 -4.59
C LYS A 9 -13.53 3.98 -3.07
N THR A 10 -12.65 3.17 -2.49
CA THR A 10 -12.29 3.25 -1.08
C THR A 10 -11.51 4.54 -0.82
N ALA A 11 -11.83 5.22 0.28
CA ALA A 11 -11.13 6.45 0.68
C ALA A 11 -9.74 6.12 1.24
N LYS A 12 -8.79 7.06 1.11
CA LYS A 12 -7.42 6.90 1.65
C LYS A 12 -7.47 6.69 3.16
N LEU A 13 -6.62 5.80 3.67
CA LEU A 13 -6.46 5.53 5.10
C LEU A 13 -6.06 6.82 5.84
N GLY A 14 -6.55 7.00 7.06
CA GLY A 14 -6.32 8.20 7.88
C GLY A 14 -7.19 9.42 7.51
N THR A 15 -8.17 9.27 6.60
CA THR A 15 -9.11 10.35 6.24
C THR A 15 -10.42 10.27 7.03
N ALA A 16 -11.22 11.34 7.04
CA ALA A 16 -12.51 11.35 7.74
C ALA A 16 -13.48 10.23 7.31
N LYS A 17 -13.36 9.75 6.06
CA LYS A 17 -14.17 8.65 5.52
C LYS A 17 -13.57 7.26 5.78
N ASN A 18 -12.29 7.19 6.14
CA ASN A 18 -11.57 5.95 6.42
C ASN A 18 -10.47 6.24 7.48
N PRO A 19 -10.84 6.35 8.76
CA PRO A 19 -9.88 6.59 9.84
C PRO A 19 -9.00 5.36 10.08
N ALA A 20 -7.76 5.58 10.52
CA ALA A 20 -6.86 4.49 10.89
C ALA A 20 -7.34 3.84 12.20
N ALA A 21 -7.56 2.53 12.19
CA ALA A 21 -8.00 1.77 13.36
C ALA A 21 -6.80 1.05 13.98
N VAL A 22 -6.49 1.34 15.24
CA VAL A 22 -5.34 0.74 15.92
C VAL A 22 -5.79 0.17 17.26
N HIS A 23 -5.37 -1.06 17.55
CA HIS A 23 -5.67 -1.74 18.81
C HIS A 23 -4.40 -1.80 19.66
N VAL A 24 -4.47 -1.26 20.88
CA VAL A 24 -3.33 -1.18 21.80
C VAL A 24 -3.61 -1.90 23.11
N LYS A 25 -2.60 -2.58 23.67
CA LYS A 25 -2.72 -3.30 24.95
C LYS A 25 -2.64 -2.39 26.17
N THR A 26 -1.89 -1.29 26.07
CA THR A 26 -1.54 -0.46 27.23
C THR A 26 -1.88 1.01 27.02
N LYS A 27 -2.24 1.69 28.13
CA LYS A 27 -2.50 3.13 28.15
C LYS A 27 -1.28 3.97 27.75
N LYS A 28 -0.07 3.49 28.06
CA LYS A 28 1.17 4.18 27.67
C LYS A 28 1.29 4.25 26.14
N ARG A 29 1.10 3.11 25.46
CA ARG A 29 1.09 3.07 24.00
C ARG A 29 -0.01 3.90 23.38
N MET A 30 -1.21 3.90 23.97
CA MET A 30 -2.32 4.74 23.51
C MET A 30 -1.91 6.22 23.39
N ASN A 31 -1.21 6.75 24.40
CA ASN A 31 -0.77 8.14 24.39
C ASN A 31 0.29 8.42 23.33
N GLU A 32 1.25 7.52 23.16
CA GLU A 32 2.31 7.64 22.15
C GLU A 32 1.73 7.62 20.73
N VAL A 33 0.85 6.65 20.45
CA VAL A 33 0.20 6.49 19.16
C VAL A 33 -0.73 7.67 18.85
N ALA A 34 -1.50 8.13 19.85
CA ALA A 34 -2.33 9.33 19.71
C ALA A 34 -1.49 10.59 19.40
N ALA A 35 -0.30 10.72 19.99
CA ALA A 35 0.59 11.84 19.70
C ALA A 35 1.10 11.79 18.25
N ILE A 36 1.46 10.61 17.74
CA ILE A 36 1.88 10.43 16.35
C ILE A 36 0.76 10.80 15.38
N PHE A 37 -0.45 10.29 15.59
CA PHE A 37 -1.57 10.59 14.72
C PHE A 37 -1.94 12.08 14.71
N LYS A 38 -1.93 12.73 15.89
CA LYS A 38 -2.15 14.18 16.00
C LYS A 38 -1.07 14.98 15.27
N LYS A 39 0.20 14.57 15.39
CA LYS A 39 1.32 15.25 14.73
C LYS A 39 1.22 15.21 13.20
N ASN A 40 0.62 14.14 12.65
CA ASN A 40 0.45 13.95 11.21
C ASN A 40 -0.95 14.34 10.70
N ASP A 41 -1.80 14.94 11.54
CA ASP A 41 -3.18 15.32 11.21
C ASP A 41 -4.06 14.16 10.68
N TRP A 42 -3.74 12.93 11.06
CA TRP A 42 -4.48 11.74 10.65
C TRP A 42 -5.72 11.52 11.54
N LYS A 43 -6.82 11.08 10.93
CA LYS A 43 -8.00 10.63 11.68
C LYS A 43 -7.79 9.18 12.13
N TYR A 44 -8.03 8.91 13.41
CA TYR A 44 -7.76 7.61 14.01
C TYR A 44 -8.84 7.23 15.03
N SER A 45 -9.03 5.91 15.20
CA SER A 45 -9.78 5.30 16.29
C SER A 45 -8.84 4.34 17.02
N ILE A 46 -8.56 4.63 18.30
CA ILE A 46 -7.73 3.76 19.14
C ILE A 46 -8.62 3.02 20.12
N GLU A 47 -8.54 1.70 20.12
CA GLU A 47 -9.25 0.83 21.05
C GLU A 47 -8.26 0.13 21.99
N LEU A 48 -8.63 0.04 23.27
CA LEU A 48 -7.81 -0.58 24.30
C LEU A 48 -8.33 -1.99 24.57
N GLU A 49 -7.67 -2.98 23.99
CA GLU A 49 -7.99 -4.40 24.15
C GLU A 49 -6.77 -5.15 24.74
N PRO A 50 -6.76 -5.43 26.05
CA PRO A 50 -5.60 -6.04 26.71
C PRO A 50 -5.39 -7.53 26.36
N ASP A 51 -6.44 -8.24 25.95
CA ASP A 51 -6.42 -9.69 25.72
C ASP A 51 -6.05 -10.10 24.28
N LYS A 52 -6.07 -9.15 23.33
CA LYS A 52 -5.78 -9.41 21.92
C LYS A 52 -4.36 -8.98 21.53
N PRO A 53 -3.76 -9.58 20.50
CA PRO A 53 -2.51 -9.08 19.92
C PRO A 53 -2.70 -7.63 19.44
N GLU A 54 -1.66 -6.82 19.57
CA GLU A 54 -1.70 -5.42 19.12
C GLU A 54 -1.79 -5.38 17.60
N ASP A 55 -2.69 -4.56 17.07
CA ASP A 55 -2.79 -4.31 15.63
C ASP A 55 -2.36 -2.88 15.36
N ILE A 56 -1.12 -2.74 14.88
CA ILE A 56 -0.49 -1.47 14.49
C ILE A 56 -0.28 -1.38 12.98
N ASN A 57 -0.87 -2.27 12.19
CA ASN A 57 -0.62 -2.33 10.74
C ASN A 57 -1.02 -1.01 10.05
N ASP A 58 -2.14 -0.42 10.46
CA ASP A 58 -2.59 0.87 9.94
C ASP A 58 -1.61 2.00 10.25
N LEU A 59 -1.02 1.99 11.45
CA LEU A 59 -0.01 2.97 11.84
C LEU A 59 1.28 2.77 11.04
N ASP A 60 1.72 1.52 10.87
CA ASP A 60 2.93 1.19 10.12
C ASP A 60 2.78 1.55 8.65
N LEU A 61 1.62 1.25 8.04
CA LEU A 61 1.32 1.60 6.65
C LEU A 61 1.29 3.12 6.42
N LEU A 62 0.85 3.91 7.40
CA LEU A 62 0.84 5.36 7.32
C LEU A 62 2.25 5.96 7.50
N LEU A 63 3.10 5.36 8.34
CA LEU A 63 4.48 5.79 8.54
C LEU A 63 5.40 5.37 7.38
N ASN A 64 5.18 4.18 6.84
CA ASN A 64 5.97 3.55 5.78
C ASN A 64 5.07 3.24 4.57
N PRO A 65 4.57 4.27 3.85
CA PRO A 65 3.76 4.02 2.67
C PRO A 65 4.61 3.29 1.61
N PRO A 66 4.08 2.22 0.98
CA PRO A 66 4.82 1.49 -0.03
C PRO A 66 5.10 2.40 -1.23
N GLU A 67 6.36 2.44 -1.64
CA GLU A 67 6.77 3.19 -2.82
C GLU A 67 6.24 2.54 -4.09
N THR A 68 5.84 3.36 -5.07
CA THR A 68 5.43 2.86 -6.37
C THR A 68 6.64 2.34 -7.12
N VAL A 69 6.64 1.06 -7.47
CA VAL A 69 7.69 0.47 -8.31
C VAL A 69 7.50 0.95 -9.75
N ILE A 70 8.48 1.69 -10.27
CA ILE A 70 8.51 2.08 -11.69
C ILE A 70 9.06 0.89 -12.47
N ALA A 71 8.21 0.24 -13.26
CA ALA A 71 8.64 -0.83 -14.14
C ALA A 71 9.49 -0.27 -15.28
N GLU A 72 10.67 -0.85 -15.51
CA GLU A 72 11.49 -0.52 -16.67
C GLU A 72 10.73 -0.82 -17.96
N LYS A 73 10.97 0.01 -18.98
CA LYS A 73 10.35 -0.17 -20.30
C LYS A 73 10.86 -1.48 -20.91
N LYS A 74 10.01 -2.49 -20.93
CA LYS A 74 10.29 -3.75 -21.65
C LYS A 74 10.36 -3.48 -23.15
N ILE A 75 11.31 -4.14 -23.82
CA ILE A 75 11.44 -4.08 -25.29
C ILE A 75 10.14 -4.53 -25.95
N GLY A 76 9.60 -3.71 -26.85
CA GLY A 76 8.38 -4.04 -27.56
C GLY A 76 8.57 -5.28 -28.45
N ARG A 77 7.56 -6.15 -28.53
CA ARG A 77 7.59 -7.38 -29.34
C ARG A 77 8.00 -7.14 -30.81
N ASN A 78 7.69 -5.96 -31.37
CA ASN A 78 8.03 -5.57 -32.74
C ASN A 78 9.27 -4.67 -32.88
N GLU A 79 9.88 -4.23 -31.79
CA GLU A 79 11.08 -3.37 -31.82
C GLU A 79 12.31 -4.16 -32.31
N PRO A 80 13.34 -3.48 -32.85
CA PRO A 80 14.58 -4.14 -33.25
C PRO A 80 15.20 -4.87 -32.05
N CYS A 81 15.68 -6.09 -32.29
CA CYS A 81 16.21 -6.90 -31.21
C CYS A 81 17.58 -6.38 -30.76
N PRO A 82 17.82 -6.23 -29.44
CA PRO A 82 19.10 -5.75 -28.91
C PRO A 82 20.27 -6.71 -29.19
N CYS A 83 20.00 -7.92 -29.69
CA CYS A 83 20.98 -8.90 -30.17
C CYS A 83 21.80 -8.45 -31.40
N GLY A 84 21.47 -7.29 -31.99
CA GLY A 84 22.16 -6.77 -33.19
C GLY A 84 21.78 -7.48 -34.49
N SER A 85 20.84 -8.42 -34.47
CA SER A 85 20.46 -9.21 -35.66
C SER A 85 19.66 -8.43 -36.72
N GLY A 86 19.25 -7.19 -36.43
CA GLY A 86 18.35 -6.40 -37.28
C GLY A 86 16.91 -6.96 -37.36
N LYS A 87 16.61 -8.10 -36.72
CA LYS A 87 15.26 -8.69 -36.69
C LYS A 87 14.43 -8.07 -35.56
N LYS A 88 13.10 -8.09 -35.71
CA LYS A 88 12.16 -7.74 -34.62
C LYS A 88 12.39 -8.65 -33.42
N TYR A 89 12.26 -8.16 -32.19
CA TYR A 89 12.49 -8.90 -30.94
C TYR A 89 11.78 -10.27 -30.93
N LYS A 90 10.50 -10.32 -31.36
CA LYS A 90 9.71 -11.55 -31.50
C LYS A 90 10.21 -12.61 -32.49
N LYS A 91 11.18 -12.25 -33.33
CA LYS A 91 11.80 -13.13 -34.35
C LYS A 91 13.30 -13.36 -34.08
N CYS A 92 13.87 -12.79 -33.01
CA CYS A 92 15.23 -13.08 -32.50
C CYS A 92 15.10 -13.63 -31.06
N CYS A 93 15.45 -12.85 -30.05
CA CYS A 93 15.54 -13.31 -28.65
C CYS A 93 14.20 -13.45 -27.92
N GLY A 94 13.12 -12.89 -28.44
CA GLY A 94 11.78 -12.95 -27.83
C GLY A 94 10.84 -13.92 -28.53
N GLN A 95 11.36 -15.04 -29.05
CA GLN A 95 10.55 -16.09 -29.71
C GLN A 95 9.33 -16.48 -28.88
#